data_AF-A0A2M8IUH3-F1
#
_entry.id   AF-A0A2M8IUH3-F1
#
_cell.length_a   1.000
_cell.length_b   1.000
_cell.length_c   1.000
_cell.angle_alpha   90.00
_cell.angle_beta   90.00
_cell.angle_gamma   90.00
#
_symmetry.space_group_name_H-M   'P 1'
#
loop_
_entity.id
_entity.type
_entity.pdbx_description
1 polymer ?
#
loop_
_entity_poly.entity_id
_entity_poly.type
_entity_poly.pdbx_seq_one_letter_code
_entity_poly.pdbx_strand_id
1 'polypeptide(L)'
;MLPESGAIAVFLPVAGTDLSVLPKARAVVIQPVFPDHDAFRAAGYTCRVQAGDTRFAAALVCLPRAKARARAVIAQAMELTDGPVIIDGAKTDGIDGILKDMRKRGPVSAPLSKAHGKLFWTAAAPAAFADWHEAPPRPVEGFV
;
A
#
# COMPACT_ATOMS: atom_id res chain seq x y z
N MET A 1 5.27 15.35 2.75
CA MET A 1 6.26 15.23 3.84
C MET A 1 5.85 14.04 4.71
N LEU A 2 6.80 13.25 5.20
CA LEU A 2 6.51 12.20 6.18
C LEU A 2 6.41 12.83 7.59
N PRO A 3 5.58 12.30 8.50
CA PRO A 3 5.55 12.77 9.88
C PRO A 3 6.89 12.59 10.59
N GLU A 4 7.21 13.49 11.52
CA GLU A 4 8.47 13.49 12.28
C GLU A 4 8.63 12.25 13.17
N SER A 5 7.52 11.67 13.63
CA SER A 5 7.49 10.50 14.52
C SER A 5 6.43 9.46 14.10
N GLY A 6 6.44 8.30 14.76
CA GLY A 6 5.49 7.20 14.54
C GLY A 6 5.91 6.19 13.46
N ALA A 7 5.33 5.00 13.52
CA ALA A 7 5.63 3.90 12.61
C ALA A 7 5.12 4.18 11.19
N ILE A 8 5.83 3.65 10.20
CA ILE A 8 5.51 3.76 8.78
C ILE A 8 5.25 2.35 8.25
N ALA A 9 4.02 2.07 7.84
CA ALA A 9 3.70 0.81 7.19
C ALA A 9 4.24 0.82 5.75
N VAL A 10 4.85 -0.28 5.32
CA VAL A 10 5.23 -0.51 3.93
C VAL A 10 4.53 -1.76 3.44
N PHE A 11 3.46 -1.60 2.68
CA PHE A 11 2.63 -2.69 2.19
C PHE A 11 3.15 -3.24 0.87
N LEU A 12 3.31 -4.57 0.84
CA LEU A 12 3.65 -5.37 -0.33
C LEU A 12 4.91 -4.94 -1.11
N PRO A 13 6.01 -4.47 -0.47
CA PRO A 13 7.23 -4.19 -1.22
C PRO A 13 7.79 -5.50 -1.77
N VAL A 14 8.18 -5.51 -3.04
CA VAL A 14 8.86 -6.67 -3.64
C VAL A 14 10.36 -6.61 -3.32
N ALA A 15 11.03 -7.76 -3.31
CA ALA A 15 12.47 -7.81 -3.13
C ALA A 15 13.18 -6.88 -4.13
N GLY A 16 14.15 -6.09 -3.63
CA GLY A 16 14.84 -5.07 -4.41
C GLY A 16 14.15 -3.69 -4.43
N THR A 17 12.96 -3.52 -3.83
CA THR A 17 12.40 -2.18 -3.59
C THR A 17 13.31 -1.40 -2.66
N ASP A 18 13.80 -0.25 -3.12
CA ASP A 18 14.64 0.63 -2.31
C ASP A 18 13.80 1.39 -1.28
N LEU A 19 13.99 1.04 0.00
CA LEU A 19 13.36 1.67 1.16
C LEU A 19 14.34 2.54 1.96
N SER A 20 15.55 2.78 1.45
CA SER A 20 16.61 3.52 2.16
C SER A 20 16.23 4.96 2.51
N VAL A 21 15.28 5.54 1.78
CA VAL A 21 14.70 6.86 2.06
C VAL A 21 13.83 6.90 3.31
N LEU A 22 13.41 5.75 3.83
CA LEU A 22 12.61 5.63 5.06
C LEU A 22 13.53 5.39 6.27
N PRO A 23 13.26 6.00 7.43
CA PRO A 23 13.97 5.65 8.66
C PRO A 23 13.72 4.17 9.01
N LYS A 24 14.75 3.33 8.86
CA LYS A 24 14.63 1.86 9.03
C LYS A 24 13.96 1.45 10.34
N ALA A 25 14.29 2.11 11.45
CA ALA A 25 13.71 1.84 12.77
C ALA A 25 12.20 2.14 12.87
N ARG A 26 11.64 2.92 11.94
CA ARG A 26 10.21 3.26 11.88
C ARG A 26 9.47 2.46 10.82
N ALA A 27 10.18 1.86 9.86
CA ALA A 27 9.58 1.12 8.76
C ALA A 27 9.15 -0.29 9.20
N VAL A 28 7.85 -0.57 9.09
CA VAL A 28 7.25 -1.89 9.33
C VAL A 28 6.77 -2.44 8.00
N VAL A 29 7.46 -3.44 7.48
CA VAL A 29 7.15 -4.10 6.21
C VAL A 29 6.02 -5.10 6.40
N ILE A 30 4.91 -4.91 5.69
CA ILE A 30 3.76 -5.82 5.66
C ILE A 30 3.79 -6.61 4.36
N GLN A 31 4.29 -7.84 4.42
CA GLN A 31 4.56 -8.67 3.25
C GLN A 31 4.20 -10.15 3.53
N PRO A 32 3.10 -10.66 2.97
CA PRO A 32 2.70 -12.05 3.14
C PRO A 32 3.42 -13.04 2.23
N VAL A 33 4.15 -12.57 1.21
CA VAL A 33 4.89 -13.45 0.27
C VAL A 33 6.28 -13.75 0.84
N PHE A 34 6.56 -15.03 1.11
CA PHE A 34 7.76 -15.44 1.85
C PHE A 34 9.10 -14.95 1.25
N PRO A 35 9.38 -15.10 -0.06
CA PRO A 35 10.64 -14.61 -0.63
C PRO A 35 10.88 -13.11 -0.39
N ASP A 36 9.85 -12.28 -0.59
CA ASP A 36 9.93 -10.84 -0.38
C ASP A 36 10.07 -10.51 1.12
N HIS A 37 9.29 -11.19 1.96
CA HIS A 37 9.36 -11.03 3.42
C HIS A 37 10.75 -11.34 3.96
N ASP A 38 11.34 -12.48 3.56
CA ASP A 38 12.65 -12.90 4.04
C ASP A 38 13.76 -11.96 3.56
N ALA A 39 13.67 -11.44 2.32
CA ALA A 39 14.61 -10.45 1.82
C ALA A 39 14.64 -9.17 2.68
N PHE A 40 13.48 -8.63 3.07
CA PHE A 40 13.42 -7.45 3.94
C PHE A 40 13.82 -7.76 5.38
N ARG A 41 13.47 -8.95 5.89
CA ARG A 41 13.91 -9.41 7.21
C ARG A 41 15.42 -9.53 7.28
N ALA A 42 16.05 -10.13 6.27
CA ALA A 42 17.50 -10.24 6.15
C ALA A 42 18.18 -8.88 6.01
N ALA A 43 17.52 -7.90 5.37
CA ALA A 43 17.97 -6.51 5.30
C ALA A 43 17.76 -5.72 6.61
N GLY A 44 17.24 -6.36 7.66
CA GLY A 44 17.09 -5.81 9.01
C GLY A 44 15.85 -4.94 9.22
N TYR A 45 14.83 -5.06 8.38
CA TYR A 45 13.54 -4.39 8.60
C TYR A 45 12.67 -5.19 9.58
N THR A 46 11.86 -4.48 10.36
CA THR A 46 10.74 -5.11 11.06
C THR A 46 9.72 -5.58 10.02
N CYS A 47 9.46 -6.89 9.96
CA CYS A 47 8.55 -7.48 8.99
C CYS A 47 7.37 -8.17 9.69
N ARG A 48 6.19 -8.09 9.06
CA ARG A 48 4.96 -8.78 9.48
C ARG A 48 4.26 -9.32 8.24
N VAL A 49 3.56 -10.44 8.40
CA VAL A 49 2.69 -11.00 7.34
C VAL A 49 1.38 -10.21 7.21
N GLN A 50 0.90 -9.65 8.33
CA GLN A 50 -0.32 -8.84 8.42
C GLN A 50 -0.05 -7.60 9.27
N ALA A 51 -0.75 -6.51 8.96
CA ALA A 51 -0.60 -5.26 9.71
C ALA A 51 -1.18 -5.35 11.14
N GLY A 52 -2.23 -6.16 11.33
CA GLY A 52 -3.02 -6.22 12.57
C GLY A 52 -3.75 -4.89 12.82
N ASP A 53 -4.06 -4.61 14.09
CA ASP A 53 -4.77 -3.39 14.50
C ASP A 53 -3.83 -2.21 14.79
N THR A 54 -2.57 -2.29 14.33
CA THR A 54 -1.58 -1.23 14.59
C THR A 54 -1.90 0.02 13.76
N ARG A 55 -1.94 1.18 14.42
CA ARG A 55 -2.02 2.49 13.76
C ARG A 55 -0.63 2.93 13.27
N PHE A 56 -0.57 3.53 12.09
CA PHE A 56 0.65 4.05 11.49
C PHE A 56 0.55 5.55 11.25
N ALA A 57 1.67 6.25 11.41
CA ALA A 57 1.75 7.68 11.13
C ALA A 57 1.74 7.96 9.61
N ALA A 58 2.26 7.02 8.81
CA ALA A 58 2.20 7.06 7.36
C ALA A 58 2.19 5.65 6.79
N ALA A 59 1.75 5.51 5.53
CA ALA A 59 1.83 4.25 4.81
C ALA A 59 2.41 4.44 3.40
N LEU A 60 3.26 3.51 2.98
CA LEU A 60 3.68 3.33 1.60
C LEU A 60 3.04 2.04 1.07
N VAL A 61 2.27 2.14 0.00
CA VAL A 61 1.63 1.02 -0.67
C VAL A 61 2.34 0.78 -2.00
N CYS A 62 3.06 -0.34 -2.09
CA CYS A 62 3.62 -0.83 -3.35
C CYS A 62 2.53 -1.62 -4.08
N LEU A 63 2.08 -1.10 -5.23
CA LEU A 63 0.93 -1.66 -5.94
C LEU A 63 1.22 -3.06 -6.47
N PRO A 64 0.40 -4.07 -6.14
CA PRO A 64 0.41 -5.34 -6.85
C PRO A 64 -0.29 -5.18 -8.21
N ARG A 65 0.06 -6.04 -9.17
CA ARG A 65 -0.57 -6.04 -10.52
C ARG A 65 -2.07 -6.31 -10.49
N ALA A 66 -2.55 -7.13 -9.56
CA ALA A 66 -3.96 -7.48 -9.47
C ALA A 66 -4.79 -6.32 -8.91
N LYS A 67 -5.69 -5.76 -9.72
CA LYS A 67 -6.48 -4.56 -9.36
C LYS A 67 -7.33 -4.74 -8.09
N ALA A 68 -7.92 -5.91 -7.88
CA ALA A 68 -8.71 -6.21 -6.67
C ALA A 68 -7.82 -6.16 -5.41
N ARG A 69 -6.65 -6.83 -5.46
CA ARG A 69 -5.66 -6.80 -4.37
C ARG A 69 -5.12 -5.40 -4.11
N ALA A 70 -4.87 -4.62 -5.17
CA ALA A 70 -4.44 -3.23 -5.06
C ALA A 70 -5.47 -2.37 -4.32
N ARG A 71 -6.76 -2.55 -4.63
CA ARG A 71 -7.85 -1.85 -3.94
C ARG A 71 -7.94 -2.26 -2.46
N ALA A 72 -7.90 -3.55 -2.17
CA ALA A 72 -7.98 -4.07 -0.81
C ALA A 72 -6.83 -3.55 0.08
N VAL A 73 -5.59 -3.58 -0.43
CA VAL A 73 -4.45 -3.08 0.34
C VAL A 73 -4.47 -1.56 0.52
N ILE A 74 -4.98 -0.81 -0.46
CA ILE A 74 -5.18 0.65 -0.30
C ILE A 74 -6.25 0.90 0.76
N ALA A 75 -7.38 0.19 0.75
CA ALA A 75 -8.43 0.34 1.75
C ALA A 75 -7.88 0.07 3.17
N GLN A 76 -7.16 -1.04 3.34
CA GLN A 76 -6.47 -1.36 4.59
C GLN A 76 -5.47 -0.28 5.01
N ALA A 77 -4.68 0.26 4.08
CA ALA A 77 -3.74 1.34 4.37
C ALA A 77 -4.45 2.63 4.79
N MET A 78 -5.58 2.97 4.15
CA MET A 78 -6.41 4.12 4.54
C MET A 78 -6.96 3.94 5.94
N GLU A 79 -7.41 2.73 6.28
CA GLU A 79 -7.93 2.42 7.60
C GLU A 79 -6.87 2.56 8.67
N LEU A 80 -5.69 1.96 8.49
CA LEU A 80 -4.68 1.83 9.54
C LEU A 80 -3.74 3.04 9.66
N THR A 81 -3.94 4.10 8.89
CA THR A 81 -3.02 5.25 8.85
C THR A 81 -3.70 6.53 9.33
N ASP A 82 -3.01 7.30 10.17
CA ASP A 82 -3.48 8.61 10.66
C ASP A 82 -2.95 9.78 9.83
N GLY A 83 -1.94 9.55 9.01
CA GLY A 83 -1.31 10.57 8.16
C GLY A 83 -1.35 10.23 6.66
N PRO A 84 -0.30 10.57 5.90
CA PRO A 84 -0.31 10.39 4.45
C PRO A 84 -0.22 8.91 4.08
N VAL A 85 -1.03 8.53 3.09
CA VAL A 85 -0.92 7.26 2.38
C VAL A 85 -0.31 7.54 1.02
N ILE A 86 0.88 6.99 0.79
CA ILE A 86 1.67 7.08 -0.42
C ILE A 86 1.43 5.83 -1.25
N ILE A 87 1.17 6.01 -2.54
CA ILE A 87 0.91 4.93 -3.49
C ILE A 87 2.05 4.96 -4.51
N ASP A 88 2.76 3.85 -4.63
CA ASP A 88 3.87 3.65 -5.57
C ASP A 88 3.62 2.42 -6.43
N GLY A 89 3.92 2.51 -7.72
CA GLY A 89 3.70 1.39 -8.64
C GLY A 89 4.11 1.67 -10.06
N ALA A 90 4.34 0.61 -10.83
CA ALA A 90 4.63 0.72 -12.25
C ALA A 90 3.35 0.98 -13.07
N LYS A 91 3.52 1.48 -14.30
CA LYS A 91 2.40 1.56 -15.27
C LYS A 91 1.76 0.20 -15.51
N THR A 92 2.58 -0.86 -15.55
CA THR A 92 2.15 -2.25 -15.73
C THR A 92 1.34 -2.81 -14.57
N ASP A 93 1.42 -2.18 -13.40
CA ASP A 93 0.67 -2.58 -12.19
C ASP A 93 -0.61 -1.76 -12.03
N GLY A 94 -0.98 -0.97 -13.04
CA GLY A 94 -2.26 -0.27 -13.12
C GLY A 94 -2.33 1.03 -12.33
N ILE A 95 -1.19 1.66 -12.00
CA ILE A 95 -1.15 2.88 -11.18
C ILE A 95 -1.98 4.03 -11.78
N ASP A 96 -2.04 4.16 -13.11
CA ASP A 96 -2.84 5.20 -13.77
C ASP A 96 -4.34 5.00 -13.56
N GLY A 97 -4.78 3.73 -13.56
CA GLY A 97 -6.15 3.37 -13.25
C GLY A 97 -6.50 3.66 -11.78
N ILE A 98 -5.61 3.31 -10.86
CA ILE A 98 -5.78 3.59 -9.43
C ILE A 98 -5.82 5.11 -9.19
N LEU A 99 -4.88 5.88 -9.74
CA LEU A 99 -4.86 7.34 -9.60
C LEU A 99 -6.17 7.98 -10.10
N LYS A 100 -6.68 7.53 -11.25
CA LYS A 100 -7.96 8.01 -11.79
C LYS A 100 -9.13 7.67 -10.86
N ASP A 101 -9.16 6.46 -10.30
CA ASP A 101 -10.22 6.03 -9.39
C ASP A 101 -10.15 6.78 -8.04
N MET A 102 -8.95 7.05 -7.52
CA MET A 102 -8.75 7.81 -6.27
C MET A 102 -9.12 9.29 -6.40
N ARG A 103 -8.82 9.93 -7.54
CA ARG A 103 -9.19 11.34 -7.80
C ARG A 103 -10.70 11.59 -7.79
N LYS A 104 -11.52 10.57 -8.07
CA LYS A 104 -12.98 10.67 -7.98
C LYS A 104 -13.51 10.68 -6.55
N ARG A 105 -12.66 10.30 -5.58
CA ARG A 105 -13.04 10.02 -4.19
C ARG A 105 -12.54 11.08 -3.21
N GLY A 106 -11.56 11.88 -3.62
CA GLY A 106 -11.05 12.97 -2.80
C GLY A 106 -9.79 13.61 -3.36
N PRO A 107 -9.20 14.55 -2.61
CA PRO A 107 -7.95 15.21 -2.97
C PRO A 107 -6.82 14.20 -3.10
N VAL A 108 -6.07 14.27 -4.20
CA VAL A 108 -4.87 13.47 -4.43
C VAL A 108 -3.78 14.39 -4.95
N SER A 109 -2.53 14.17 -4.53
CA SER A 109 -1.39 14.95 -5.00
C SER A 109 -1.23 14.87 -6.53
N ALA A 110 -0.46 15.81 -7.09
CA ALA A 110 0.09 15.60 -8.42
C ALA A 110 1.00 14.35 -8.41
N PRO A 111 0.92 13.49 -9.44
CA PRO A 111 1.79 12.33 -9.53
C PRO A 111 3.22 12.76 -9.85
N LEU A 112 4.19 12.13 -9.19
CA LEU A 112 5.60 12.20 -9.50
C LEU A 112 5.97 10.99 -10.35
N SER A 113 6.49 11.23 -11.54
CA SER A 113 7.00 10.16 -12.41
C SER A 113 8.38 9.70 -11.95
N LYS A 114 8.61 8.39 -11.88
CA LYS A 114 9.91 7.77 -11.55
C LYS A 114 10.15 6.63 -12.54
N ALA A 115 11.23 6.65 -13.32
CA ALA A 115 11.57 5.59 -14.31
C ALA A 115 10.32 4.94 -14.99
N HIS A 116 9.95 3.72 -14.60
CA HIS A 116 8.82 2.95 -15.16
C HIS A 116 7.49 3.05 -14.37
N GLY A 117 7.43 3.88 -13.34
CA GLY A 117 6.30 4.02 -12.43
C GLY A 117 5.93 5.45 -12.06
N LYS A 118 4.99 5.56 -11.13
CA LYS A 118 4.50 6.81 -10.58
C LYS A 118 4.38 6.69 -9.07
N LEU A 119 4.40 7.84 -8.41
CA LEU A 119 4.12 7.96 -7.00
C LEU A 119 3.20 9.15 -6.76
N PHE A 120 2.21 8.98 -5.91
CA PHE A 120 1.33 10.05 -5.46
C PHE A 120 0.86 9.75 -4.04
N TRP A 121 0.23 10.72 -3.39
CA TRP A 121 -0.24 10.55 -2.02
C TRP A 121 -1.56 11.28 -1.76
N THR A 122 -2.22 10.88 -0.69
CA THR A 122 -3.41 11.52 -0.12
C THR A 122 -3.36 11.41 1.40
N ALA A 123 -4.14 12.25 2.10
CA ALA A 123 -4.46 11.97 3.48
C ALA A 123 -5.30 10.69 3.58
N ALA A 124 -5.16 9.95 4.68
CA ALA A 124 -6.00 8.80 4.96
C ALA A 124 -7.48 9.22 5.03
N ALA A 125 -8.34 8.51 4.29
CA ALA A 125 -9.78 8.76 4.25
C ALA A 125 -10.56 7.44 4.22
N PRO A 126 -10.56 6.65 5.32
CA PRO A 126 -11.13 5.29 5.34
C PRO A 126 -12.53 5.19 4.72
N ALA A 127 -13.43 6.11 5.07
CA ALA A 127 -14.81 6.10 4.59
C ALA A 127 -14.92 6.23 3.06
N ALA A 128 -14.01 6.93 2.40
CA ALA A 128 -14.02 7.11 0.94
C ALA A 128 -13.58 5.86 0.16
N PHE A 129 -13.03 4.87 0.85
CA PHE A 129 -12.48 3.63 0.28
C PHE A 129 -13.06 2.36 0.92
N ALA A 130 -14.13 2.46 1.70
CA ALA A 130 -14.74 1.29 2.36
C ALA A 130 -15.23 0.22 1.37
N ASP A 131 -15.66 0.60 0.17
CA ASP A 131 -16.07 -0.31 -0.91
C ASP A 131 -14.90 -1.00 -1.65
N TRP A 132 -13.65 -0.67 -1.29
CA TRP A 132 -12.46 -1.27 -1.89
C TRP A 132 -11.93 -2.48 -1.14
N HIS A 133 -12.48 -2.77 0.03
CA HIS A 133 -12.30 -4.08 0.64
C HIS A 133 -12.72 -5.16 -0.34
N GLU A 134 -11.97 -6.27 -0.34
CA GLU A 134 -12.28 -7.40 -1.20
C GLU A 134 -13.72 -7.82 -0.91
N ALA A 135 -14.61 -7.70 -1.90
CA ALA A 135 -15.95 -8.24 -1.77
C ALA A 135 -15.80 -9.73 -1.45
N PRO A 136 -16.55 -10.28 -0.48
CA PRO A 136 -16.48 -11.70 -0.21
C PRO A 136 -16.69 -12.44 -1.54
N PRO A 137 -15.91 -13.50 -1.84
CA PRO A 137 -16.08 -14.25 -3.07
C PRO A 137 -17.57 -14.61 -3.16
N ARG A 138 -18.23 -14.14 -4.23
CA ARG A 138 -19.60 -14.59 -4.49
C ARG A 138 -19.54 -16.10 -4.61
N PRO A 139 -20.39 -16.87 -3.90
CA PRO A 139 -20.49 -18.28 -4.15
C PRO A 139 -20.78 -18.45 -5.65
N VAL A 140 -19.87 -19.12 -6.35
CA VAL A 140 -20.10 -19.57 -7.71
C VAL A 140 -21.16 -20.67 -7.62
N GLU A 141 -22.40 -20.29 -7.91
CA GLU A 141 -23.50 -21.23 -7.98
C GLU A 141 -23.34 -22.04 -9.28
N GLY A 142 -22.89 -23.29 -9.13
CA GLY A 142 -22.93 -24.31 -10.17
C GLY A 142 -21.59 -24.90 -10.54
N PHE A 143 -21.37 -26.16 -10.16
CA PHE A 143 -21.40 -27.28 -11.12
C PHE A 143 -22.16 -28.45 -10.46
N VAL A 144 -23.23 -28.90 -11.10
CA VAL A 144 -23.86 -30.22 -10.90
C VAL A 144 -23.13 -31.20 -11.80
#